data_AF-A0A7K3DM57-F1
#
_entry.id   AF-A0A7K3DM57-F1
#
_cell.length_a   1.000
_cell.length_b   1.000
_cell.length_c   1.000
_cell.angle_alpha   90.00
_cell.angle_beta   90.00
_cell.angle_gamma   90.00
#
_symmetry.space_group_name_H-M   'P 1'
#
loop_
_entity.id
_entity.type
_entity.pdbx_description
1 polymer ?
#
loop_
_entity_poly.entity_id
_entity_poly.type
_entity_poly.pdbx_seq_one_letter_code
_entity_poly.pdbx_strand_id
1 'polypeptide(L)' 'GIHYCLGAPLARIEGRIALRALLDRCPDLALDGRPDSWLPGMLMRGVRTLRVRW' A
#
# COMPACT_ATOMS: atom_id res chain seq x y z
N GLY A 1 -16.28 0.63 17.23
CA GLY A 1 -16.39 0.27 18.66
C GLY A 1 -15.29 0.94 19.45
N ILE A 2 -15.15 0.62 20.75
CA ILE A 2 -14.16 1.27 21.63
C ILE A 2 -12.70 1.08 21.19
N HIS A 3 -12.44 0.08 20.34
CA HIS A 3 -11.14 -0.16 19.71
C HIS A 3 -11.05 0.43 18.30
N TYR A 4 -11.83 1.46 17.98
CA TYR A 4 -11.71 2.12 16.69
C TYR A 4 -10.28 2.64 16.53
N CYS A 5 -9.66 2.32 15.39
CA CYS A 5 -8.27 2.70 15.15
C CYS A 5 -8.15 4.22 15.20
N LEU A 6 -7.44 4.71 16.23
CA LEU A 6 -7.17 6.13 16.42
C LEU A 6 -6.43 6.74 15.20
N GLY A 7 -5.59 5.94 14.54
CA GLY A 7 -4.86 6.33 13.34
C GLY A 7 -5.67 6.27 12.04
N ALA A 8 -6.92 5.79 12.05
CA ALA A 8 -7.70 5.63 10.82
C ALA A 8 -7.89 6.94 10.01
N PRO A 9 -8.06 8.13 10.62
CA PRO A 9 -8.11 9.38 9.86
C PRO A 9 -6.78 9.70 9.17
N LEU A 10 -5.65 9.52 9.87
CA LEU A 10 -4.32 9.78 9.33
C LEU A 10 -3.99 8.84 8.18
N ALA A 11 -4.16 7.52 8.38
CA ALA A 11 -3.88 6.52 7.36
C ALA A 11 -4.69 6.76 6.06
N ARG A 12 -5.92 7.27 6.16
CA ARG A 12 -6.73 7.65 4.99
C ARG A 12 -6.14 8.85 4.25
N ILE A 13 -5.63 9.84 4.96
CA ILE A 13 -5.01 11.03 4.36
C ILE A 13 -3.69 10.64 3.69
N GLU A 14 -2.85 9.88 4.40
CA GLU A 14 -1.58 9.37 3.86
C GLU A 14 -1.79 8.54 2.61
N GLY A 15 -2.73 7.56 2.65
CA GLY A 15 -3.04 6.73 1.50
C GLY A 15 -3.55 7.54 0.30
N ARG A 16 -4.42 8.54 0.54
CA ARG A 16 -4.92 9.41 -0.53
C ARG A 16 -3.80 10.21 -1.19
N ILE A 17 -2.93 10.83 -0.39
CA ILE A 17 -1.84 11.66 -0.89
C ILE A 17 -0.82 10.78 -1.62
N ALA A 18 -0.36 9.69 -0.99
CA ALA A 18 0.67 8.83 -1.54
C ALA A 18 0.23 8.16 -2.85
N LEU A 19 -0.96 7.55 -2.88
CA LEU A 19 -1.44 6.86 -4.08
C LEU A 19 -1.71 7.83 -5.22
N ARG A 20 -2.29 9.00 -4.94
CA ARG A 20 -2.54 10.02 -5.97
C ARG A 20 -1.22 10.54 -6.54
N ALA A 21 -0.30 10.97 -5.68
CA ALA A 21 0.98 11.50 -6.13
C ALA A 21 1.81 10.46 -6.90
N LEU A 22 1.74 9.18 -6.51
CA LEU A 22 2.39 8.09 -7.22
C LEU A 22 1.81 7.91 -8.63
N LEU A 23 0.49 7.78 -8.74
CA LEU A 23 -0.17 7.52 -10.03
C LEU A 23 -0.12 8.72 -10.98
N ASP A 24 -0.17 9.94 -10.44
CA ASP A 24 -0.04 11.17 -11.24
C ASP A 24 1.37 11.31 -11.84
N ARG A 25 2.41 10.82 -11.15
CA ARG A 25 3.83 10.95 -11.57
C ARG A 25 4.37 9.75 -12.33
N CYS A 26 3.77 8.58 -12.16
CA CYS A 26 4.19 7.32 -12.76
C CYS A 26 2.98 6.69 -13.50
N PRO A 27 2.52 7.30 -14.62
CA PRO A 27 1.31 6.84 -15.30
C PRO A 27 1.45 5.42 -15.89
N ASP A 28 2.67 5.01 -16.22
CA ASP A 28 2.98 3.69 -16.78
C ASP A 28 3.44 2.67 -15.73
N LEU A 29 3.19 2.96 -14.44
CA LEU A 29 3.56 2.09 -13.33
C LEU A 29 2.95 0.69 -13.49
N ALA A 30 3.82 -0.31 -13.60
CA ALA A 30 3.45 -1.70 -13.77
C ALA A 30 4.25 -2.59 -12.81
N LEU A 31 3.72 -3.78 -12.52
CA LEU A 31 4.46 -4.79 -11.76
C LEU A 31 5.69 -5.26 -12.55
N ASP A 32 6.82 -5.33 -11.84
CA ASP A 32 8.06 -5.91 -12.37
C ASP A 32 8.22 -7.34 -11.85
N GLY A 33 7.54 -8.26 -12.54
CA GLY A 33 7.49 -9.67 -12.18
C GLY A 33 6.36 -10.04 -11.23
N ARG A 34 6.43 -11.26 -10.68
CA ARG A 34 5.41 -11.79 -9.76
C ARG A 34 5.63 -11.20 -8.36
N PRO A 35 4.58 -10.71 -7.68
CA PRO A 35 4.69 -10.24 -6.30
C PRO A 35 5.25 -11.32 -5.36
N ASP A 36 6.01 -10.89 -4.36
CA ASP A 36 6.48 -11.77 -3.28
C ASP A 36 5.30 -12.46 -2.59
N SER A 37 5.59 -13.55 -1.87
CA SER A 37 4.58 -14.18 -1.02
C SER A 37 4.04 -13.19 0.02
N TRP A 38 2.78 -13.39 0.39
CA TRP A 38 2.17 -12.64 1.48
C TRP A 38 2.99 -12.80 2.77
N LEU A 39 3.07 -11.73 3.54
CA LEU A 39 3.65 -11.76 4.87
C LEU A 39 2.98 -12.86 5.70
N PRO A 40 3.75 -13.67 6.44
CA PRO A 40 3.19 -14.69 7.31
C PRO A 40 2.47 -14.04 8.50
N GLY A 41 1.38 -14.67 8.95
CA GLY A 41 0.59 -14.24 10.11
C GLY A 41 -0.82 -13.74 9.78
N MET A 42 -1.64 -13.55 10.82
CA MET A 42 -3.06 -13.19 10.68
C MET A 42 -3.35 -11.69 10.93
N LEU A 43 -2.37 -10.93 11.43
CA LEU A 43 -2.59 -9.56 11.90
C LEU A 43 -2.52 -8.50 10.79
N MET A 44 -1.64 -8.69 9.80
CA MET A 44 -1.44 -7.72 8.72
C MET A 44 -1.38 -8.43 7.37
N ARG A 45 -2.01 -7.81 6.36
CA ARG A 45 -2.01 -8.29 4.98
C ARG A 45 -1.12 -7.38 4.14
N GLY A 46 -0.05 -7.93 3.59
CA GLY A 46 0.87 -7.21 2.73
C GLY A 46 1.97 -8.12 2.18
N VAL A 47 2.79 -7.58 1.30
CA VAL A 47 4.02 -8.23 0.80
C VAL A 47 5.24 -7.49 1.35
N ARG A 48 6.37 -8.18 1.49
CA ARG A 48 7.62 -7.55 1.92
C ARG A 48 8.20 -6.63 0.84
N THR A 49 8.12 -7.06 -0.41
CA THR A 49 8.60 -6.30 -1.56
C THR A 49 7.54 -6.33 -2.65
N LEU A 50 7.28 -5.17 -3.27
CA LEU A 50 6.50 -5.06 -4.48
C LEU A 50 7.37 -4.38 -5.53
N ARG A 51 7.96 -5.18 -6.42
CA ARG A 51 8.80 -4.65 -7.50
C ARG A 51 7.91 -4.06 -8.58
N VAL A 52 8.28 -2.86 -9.03
CA VAL A 52 7.54 -2.09 -10.03
C VAL A 52 8.51 -1.46 -11.01
N ARG A 53 8.03 -1.23 -12.23
CA ARG A 53 8.66 -0.45 -13.29
C ARG A 53 7.71 0.67 -13.69
N TRP A 54 8.19 1.82 -14.12
CA TRP A 54 7.37 2.97 -14.51
C TRP A 54 8.05 3.78 -15.61
#